data_AF-A0A7Y4R818-F1
#
_entry.id   AF-A0A7Y4R818-F1
#
_cell.length_a   1.000
_cell.length_b   1.000
_cell.length_c   1.000
_cell.angle_alpha   90.00
_cell.angle_beta   90.00
_cell.angle_gamma   90.00
#
_symmetry.space_group_name_H-M   'P 1'
#
loop_
_entity.id
_entity.type
_entity.pdbx_description
1 polymer ?
#
loop_
_entity_poly.entity_id
_entity_poly.type
_entity_poly.pdbx_seq_one_letter_code
_entity_poly.pdbx_strand_id
1 'polypeptide(L)'
;MVNLLAAKQEILEWVAGALKVSPEEVDLNKPLPELGLDSLDAVHLLATIESTIRMELPETVVQRVTSLNDIFEMMAQRLAAA
;
A
#
# COMPACT_ATOMS: atom_id res chain seq x y z
N MET A 1 4.79 18.87 -2.11
CA MET A 1 5.69 17.70 -2.26
C MET A 1 5.06 16.56 -1.50
N VAL A 2 4.76 15.46 -2.18
CA VAL A 2 4.27 14.25 -1.50
C VAL A 2 5.48 13.60 -0.83
N ASN A 3 5.39 13.33 0.48
CA ASN A 3 6.48 12.70 1.22
C ASN A 3 6.25 11.19 1.26
N LEU A 4 7.09 10.41 0.58
CA LEU A 4 7.00 8.95 0.53
C LEU A 4 7.01 8.31 1.92
N LEU A 5 7.76 8.87 2.86
CA LEU A 5 7.85 8.33 4.23
C LEU A 5 6.52 8.46 4.97
N ALA A 6 5.86 9.61 4.85
CA ALA A 6 4.55 9.84 5.46
C ALA A 6 3.49 8.90 4.85
N ALA A 7 3.51 8.77 3.52
CA ALA A 7 2.63 7.87 2.79
C ALA A 7 2.77 6.40 3.23
N LYS A 8 4.02 5.92 3.37
CA LYS A 8 4.29 4.56 3.87
C LYS A 8 3.79 4.37 5.30
N GLN A 9 3.98 5.36 6.17
CA GLN A 9 3.51 5.28 7.55
C GLN A 9 1.98 5.23 7.65
N GLU A 10 1.26 6.11 6.94
CA GLU A 10 -0.22 6.11 6.96
C GLU A 10 -0.79 4.75 6.52
N ILE A 11 -0.24 4.19 5.45
CA ILE A 11 -0.66 2.87 4.96
C ILE A 11 -0.32 1.77 5.99
N LEU A 12 0.87 1.79 6.56
CA LEU A 12 1.30 0.81 7.56
C LEU A 12 0.43 0.84 8.81
N GLU A 13 0.14 2.04 9.33
CA GLU A 13 -0.73 2.23 10.50
C GLU A 13 -2.15 1.75 10.23
N TRP A 14 -2.68 2.04 9.04
CA TRP A 14 -4.00 1.57 8.64
C TRP A 14 -4.06 0.04 8.54
N VAL A 15 -3.07 -0.58 7.90
CA VAL A 15 -2.96 -2.05 7.81
C VAL A 15 -2.84 -2.67 9.19
N ALA A 16 -1.98 -2.12 10.05
CA ALA A 16 -1.80 -2.59 11.42
C ALA A 16 -3.12 -2.56 12.20
N GLY A 17 -3.90 -1.48 12.04
CA GLY A 17 -5.24 -1.35 12.60
C GLY A 17 -6.23 -2.39 12.06
N ALA A 18 -6.22 -2.64 10.75
CA ALA A 18 -7.07 -3.66 10.11
C ALA A 18 -6.75 -5.07 10.63
N LEU A 19 -5.46 -5.38 10.75
CA LEU A 19 -4.95 -6.66 11.23
C LEU A 19 -4.98 -6.80 12.76
N LYS A 20 -5.27 -5.72 13.49
CA LYS A 20 -5.21 -5.64 14.96
C LYS A 20 -3.85 -6.06 15.53
N VAL A 21 -2.78 -5.77 14.79
CA VAL A 21 -1.39 -6.01 15.21
C VAL A 21 -0.64 -4.69 15.24
N SER A 22 0.57 -4.69 15.80
CA SER A 22 1.43 -3.52 15.73
C SER A 22 2.00 -3.35 14.31
N PRO A 23 2.24 -2.12 13.82
CA PRO A 23 2.80 -1.87 12.49
C PRO A 23 4.16 -2.52 12.26
N GLU A 24 4.92 -2.77 13.32
CA GLU A 24 6.19 -3.51 13.33
C GLU A 24 6.02 -5.04 13.19
N GLU A 25 4.84 -5.59 13.49
CA GLU A 25 4.50 -7.00 13.29
C GLU A 25 3.83 -7.27 11.94
N VAL A 26 3.53 -6.23 11.17
CA VAL A 26 2.94 -6.36 9.84
C VAL A 26 3.97 -6.91 8.86
N ASP A 27 3.66 -8.09 8.32
CA ASP A 27 4.56 -8.85 7.45
C ASP A 27 4.45 -8.38 5.99
N LEU A 28 5.17 -7.32 5.63
CA LEU A 28 5.04 -6.65 4.32
C LEU A 28 5.41 -7.53 3.11
N ASN A 29 6.15 -8.60 3.34
CA ASN A 29 6.56 -9.55 2.31
C ASN A 29 5.48 -10.60 2.01
N LYS A 30 4.52 -10.81 2.92
CA LYS A 30 3.43 -11.75 2.69
C LYS A 30 2.44 -11.18 1.66
N PRO A 31 1.82 -12.05 0.86
CA PRO A 31 0.73 -11.64 -0.01
C PRO A 31 -0.41 -11.01 0.78
N LEU A 32 -1.06 -9.98 0.23
CA LEU A 32 -2.25 -9.33 0.82
C LEU A 32 -3.32 -10.34 1.33
N PRO A 33 -3.72 -11.37 0.54
CA PRO A 33 -4.69 -12.35 1.03
C PRO A 33 -4.16 -13.24 2.16
N GLU A 34 -2.84 -13.42 2.28
CA GLU A 34 -2.21 -14.19 3.36
C GLU A 34 -1.88 -13.34 4.60
N LEU A 35 -1.85 -12.01 4.43
CA LEU A 35 -1.76 -11.05 5.53
C LEU A 35 -3.05 -11.01 6.37
N GLY A 36 -4.17 -11.48 5.82
CA GLY A 36 -5.49 -11.34 6.42
C GLY A 36 -6.18 -10.03 6.04
N LEU A 37 -5.73 -9.37 4.96
CA LEU A 37 -6.43 -8.23 4.36
C LEU A 37 -7.49 -8.76 3.38
N ASP A 38 -8.71 -8.27 3.52
CA ASP A 38 -9.81 -8.63 2.62
C ASP A 38 -9.71 -7.89 1.27
N SER A 39 -10.47 -8.33 0.27
CA SER A 39 -10.52 -7.68 -1.05
C SER A 39 -10.87 -6.18 -0.97
N LEU A 40 -11.66 -5.80 0.04
CA LEU A 40 -12.05 -4.40 0.27
C LEU A 40 -10.89 -3.58 0.84
N ASP A 41 -10.05 -4.21 1.65
CA ASP A 41 -8.87 -3.56 2.22
C ASP A 41 -7.85 -3.24 1.13
N ALA A 42 -7.63 -4.17 0.21
CA ALA A 42 -6.76 -3.96 -0.95
C ALA A 42 -7.23 -2.76 -1.79
N VAL A 43 -8.54 -2.63 -2.04
CA VAL A 43 -9.11 -1.49 -2.79
C VAL A 43 -8.93 -0.18 -2.02
N HIS A 44 -9.13 -0.18 -0.70
CA HIS A 44 -8.94 1.02 0.12
C HIS A 44 -7.48 1.49 0.11
N LEU A 45 -6.55 0.52 0.14
CA LEU A 45 -5.13 0.77 0.08
C LEU A 45 -4.73 1.40 -1.27
N LEU A 46 -5.26 0.86 -2.37
CA LEU A 46 -5.09 1.43 -3.70
C LEU A 46 -5.59 2.87 -3.80
N ALA A 47 -6.80 3.14 -3.32
CA ALA A 47 -7.36 4.49 -3.30
C ALA A 47 -6.51 5.46 -2.44
N THR A 48 -5.95 4.97 -1.34
CA THR A 48 -5.05 5.76 -0.47
C THR A 48 -3.77 6.13 -1.21
N ILE A 49 -3.18 5.19 -1.94
CA ILE A 49 -2.00 5.43 -2.77
C ILE A 49 -2.32 6.48 -3.83
N GLU A 50 -3.40 6.29 -4.59
CA GLU A 50 -3.82 7.19 -5.68
C GLU A 50 -4.03 8.61 -5.18
N SER A 51 -4.70 8.76 -4.04
CA SER A 51 -4.89 10.04 -3.35
C SER A 51 -3.55 10.66 -2.94
N THR A 52 -2.62 9.84 -2.45
CA THR A 52 -1.30 10.27 -2.00
C THR A 52 -0.42 10.74 -3.15
N ILE A 53 -0.30 9.97 -4.22
CA ILE A 53 0.49 10.32 -5.41
C ILE A 53 -0.25 11.31 -6.34
N ARG A 54 -1.51 11.64 -6.02
CA ARG A 54 -2.40 12.48 -6.85
C ARG A 54 -2.50 11.97 -8.29
N MET A 55 -2.42 10.66 -8.50
CA MET A 55 -2.44 9.99 -9.80
C MET A 55 -3.18 8.66 -9.69
N GLU A 56 -3.92 8.31 -10.73
CA GLU A 56 -4.62 7.03 -10.82
C GLU A 56 -3.66 5.89 -11.17
N LEU A 57 -3.84 4.73 -10.51
CA LEU A 57 -3.06 3.54 -10.75
C LEU A 57 -3.70 2.76 -11.90
N PRO A 58 -2.95 2.47 -12.98
CA PRO A 58 -3.48 1.63 -14.04
C PRO A 58 -3.73 0.22 -13.53
N GLU A 59 -4.74 -0.44 -14.07
CA GLU A 59 -5.15 -1.79 -13.65
C GLU A 59 -4.01 -2.81 -13.76
N THR A 60 -3.09 -2.62 -14.72
CA THR A 60 -1.88 -3.44 -14.89
C THR A 60 -0.91 -3.36 -13.72
N VAL A 61 -0.91 -2.24 -13.00
CA VAL A 61 -0.17 -2.09 -11.74
C VAL A 61 -0.90 -2.84 -10.65
N VAL A 62 -2.19 -2.60 -10.47
CA VAL A 62 -3.04 -3.25 -9.46
C VAL A 62 -2.93 -4.77 -9.52
N GLN A 63 -2.96 -5.35 -10.72
CA GLN A 63 -2.85 -6.79 -10.92
C GLN A 63 -1.45 -7.36 -10.63
N ARG A 64 -0.39 -6.55 -10.69
CA ARG A 64 0.98 -6.97 -10.36
C ARG A 64 1.22 -6.96 -8.85
N VAL A 65 0.52 -6.09 -8.15
CA VAL A 65 0.67 -5.93 -6.72
C VAL A 65 0.17 -7.19 -6.00
N THR A 66 1.07 -7.89 -5.33
CA THR A 66 0.73 -9.09 -4.55
C THR A 66 0.91 -8.90 -3.06
N SER A 67 1.84 -8.05 -2.65
CA SER A 67 2.20 -7.79 -1.24
C SER A 67 2.24 -6.30 -0.94
N LEU A 68 2.21 -5.95 0.36
CA LEU A 68 2.37 -4.56 0.80
C LEU A 68 3.72 -3.95 0.40
N ASN A 69 4.78 -4.74 0.36
CA ASN A 69 6.07 -4.24 -0.11
C ASN A 69 6.03 -3.83 -1.59
N ASP A 70 5.30 -4.57 -2.43
CA ASP A 70 5.11 -4.25 -3.85
C ASP A 70 4.43 -2.90 -4.03
N ILE A 71 3.48 -2.58 -3.15
CA ILE A 71 2.77 -1.30 -3.09
C ILE A 71 3.72 -0.15 -2.77
N PHE A 72 4.56 -0.34 -1.75
CA PHE A 72 5.52 0.66 -1.33
C PHE A 72 6.61 0.92 -2.37
N GLU A 73 7.07 -0.14 -3.04
CA GLU A 73 7.98 -0.05 -4.18
C GLU A 73 7.33 0.68 -5.36
N MET A 74 6.10 0.29 -5.72
CA MET A 74 5.32 0.93 -6.79
C MET A 74 5.12 2.43 -6.54
N MET A 75 4.74 2.79 -5.31
CA MET A 75 4.56 4.19 -4.92
C MET A 75 5.88 4.97 -5.02
N ALA A 76 6.99 4.39 -4.55
CA ALA A 76 8.31 5.02 -4.66
C ALA A 76 8.72 5.22 -6.13
N GLN A 77 8.50 4.23 -7.00
CA GLN A 77 8.77 4.32 -8.43
C GLN A 77 7.94 5.42 -9.10
N ARG A 78 6.65 5.54 -8.76
CA ARG A 78 5.75 6.55 -9.31
C ARG A 78 6.10 7.97 -8.87
N LEU A 79 6.45 8.15 -7.59
CA LEU A 79 6.90 9.44 -7.06
C LEU A 79 8.27 9.86 -7.60
N ALA A 80 9.16 8.91 -7.88
CA ALA A 80 10.47 9.20 -8.48
C ALA A 80 10.38 9.49 -9.98
N ALA A 81 9.35 8.99 -10.66
CA ALA A 81 9.10 9.23 -12.08
C ALA A 81 8.30 10.52 -12.36
N ALA A 82 7.82 11.21 -11.32
CA ALA A 82 7.03 12.45 -11.38
C ALA A 82 7.90 13.67 -11.08
#